data_AF-Q1V0Q1-F1
#
_entry.id   AF-Q1V0Q1-F1
#
_cell.length_a   1.000
_cell.length_b   1.000
_cell.length_c   1.000
_cell.angle_alpha   90.00
_cell.angle_beta   90.00
_cell.angle_gamma   90.00
#
_symmetry.space_group_name_H-M   'P 1'
#
loop_
_entity.id
_entity.type
_entity.pdbx_description
1 polymer ?
#
loop_
_entity_poly.entity_id
_entity_poly.type
_entity_poly.pdbx_seq_one_letter_code
_entity_poly.pdbx_strand_id
1 'polypeptide(L)'
;MYENHIPPEWKKQFINLSGRIVLLKWTIMFAAFGFLFNMLTVFALYLNEIFAARLIFGSCCLSMMISIVVFMREIQVSTNALKLHMSDMDVNLD
;
A
#
# COMPACT_ATOMS: atom_id res chain seq x y z
N MET A 1 31.86 16.88 15.02
CA MET A 1 30.94 17.13 16.15
C MET A 1 29.59 17.60 15.63
N TYR A 2 28.86 16.73 14.91
CA TYR A 2 27.43 16.93 14.66
C TYR A 2 26.71 15.80 15.41
N GLU A 3 26.62 15.97 16.74
CA GLU A 3 25.69 15.17 17.53
C GLU A 3 24.29 15.57 17.10
N ASN A 4 23.77 14.76 16.18
CA ASN A 4 22.40 14.75 15.70
C ASN A 4 21.46 14.50 16.89
N HIS A 5 21.14 15.54 17.65
CA HIS A 5 19.96 15.56 18.51
C HIS A 5 18.74 15.67 17.60
N ILE A 6 18.37 14.55 16.98
CA ILE A 6 17.08 14.40 16.32
C ILE A 6 16.03 14.58 17.43
N PRO A 7 15.15 15.61 17.35
CA PRO A 7 14.16 15.84 18.38
C PRO A 7 13.31 14.58 18.58
N PRO A 8 12.89 14.25 19.81
CA PRO A 8 12.11 13.03 20.08
C PRO A 8 10.81 12.95 19.26
N GLU A 9 10.25 14.10 18.88
CA GLU A 9 9.11 14.25 17.96
C GLU A 9 9.36 13.61 16.57
N TRP A 10 10.56 13.80 15.99
CA TRP A 10 10.92 13.26 14.69
C TRP A 10 11.02 11.73 14.70
N LYS A 11 11.48 11.14 15.80
CA LYS A 11 11.52 9.67 15.95
C LYS A 11 10.11 9.06 15.86
N LYS A 12 9.11 9.68 16.49
CA LYS A 12 7.71 9.21 16.43
C LYS A 12 7.16 9.30 15.00
N GLN A 13 7.40 10.40 14.30
CA GLN A 13 6.98 10.55 12.90
C GLN A 13 7.62 9.51 11.99
N PHE A 14 8.92 9.25 12.16
CA PHE A 14 9.65 8.23 11.40
C PHE A 14 9.08 6.83 11.61
N ILE A 15 8.75 6.46 12.86
CA ILE A 15 8.15 5.15 13.16
C ILE A 15 6.78 5.01 12.50
N ASN A 16 5.94 6.03 12.60
CA ASN A 16 4.61 6.03 11.98
C ASN A 16 4.68 5.98 10.45
N LEU A 17 5.63 6.73 9.85
CA LEU A 17 5.85 6.75 8.41
C LEU A 17 6.42 5.42 7.90
N SER A 18 7.36 4.82 8.64
CA SER A 18 7.97 3.54 8.30
C SER A 18 6.93 2.41 8.27
N GLY A 19 6.02 2.36 9.25
CA GLY A 19 4.92 1.38 9.26
C GLY A 19 4.01 1.48 8.03
N ARG A 20 3.65 2.71 7.64
CA ARG A 20 2.83 2.97 6.45
C ARG A 20 3.55 2.59 5.15
N ILE A 21 4.85 2.85 5.05
CA ILE A 21 5.66 2.45 3.88
C ILE A 21 5.69 0.93 3.73
N VAL A 22 5.75 0.16 4.83
CA VAL A 22 5.71 -1.31 4.77
C VAL A 22 4.36 -1.80 4.28
N LEU A 23 3.25 -1.25 4.76
CA LEU A 23 1.91 -1.61 4.28
C LEU A 23 1.69 -1.24 2.81
N LEU A 24 2.18 -0.08 2.39
CA LEU A 24 2.12 0.37 1.00
C LEU A 24 2.95 -0.53 0.08
N LYS A 25 4.14 -0.97 0.54
CA LYS A 25 4.94 -1.99 -0.17
C LYS A 25 4.17 -3.29 -0.36
N TRP A 26 3.51 -3.79 0.69
CA TRP A 26 2.67 -4.99 0.59
C TRP A 26 1.55 -4.82 -0.43
N THR A 27 0.87 -3.68 -0.42
CA THR A 27 -0.19 -3.36 -1.40
C THR A 27 0.34 -3.37 -2.84
N ILE A 28 1.48 -2.72 -3.10
CA ILE A 28 2.09 -2.71 -4.44
C ILE A 28 2.51 -4.11 -4.87
N MET A 29 3.03 -4.93 -3.95
CA MET A 29 3.40 -6.32 -4.22
C MET A 29 2.18 -7.16 -4.64
N PHE A 30 1.05 -7.04 -3.93
CA PHE A 30 -0.20 -7.73 -4.31
C PHE A 30 -0.78 -7.25 -5.65
N ALA A 31 -0.69 -5.95 -5.93
CA ALA A 31 -1.10 -5.39 -7.22
C ALA A 31 -0.22 -5.91 -8.37
N ALA A 32 1.11 -5.91 -8.18
CA ALA A 32 2.07 -6.44 -9.16
C ALA A 32 1.86 -7.94 -9.39
N PHE A 33 1.55 -8.70 -8.34
CA PHE A 33 1.23 -10.12 -8.43
C PHE A 33 -0.06 -10.38 -9.20
N GLY A 34 -1.10 -9.57 -8.97
CA GLY A 34 -2.33 -9.60 -9.77
C GLY A 34 -2.06 -9.31 -11.25
N PHE A 35 -1.28 -8.26 -11.55
CA PHE A 35 -0.89 -7.94 -12.93
C PHE A 35 -0.11 -9.08 -13.61
N LEU A 36 0.78 -9.75 -12.88
CA LEU A 36 1.52 -10.91 -13.39
C LEU A 36 0.57 -12.06 -13.76
N PHE A 37 -0.42 -12.38 -12.92
CA PHE A 37 -1.42 -13.39 -13.24
C PHE A 37 -2.32 -13.01 -14.42
N ASN A 38 -2.62 -11.73 -14.57
CA ASN A 38 -3.31 -11.25 -15.76
C ASN A 38 -2.49 -11.54 -17.04
N MET A 39 -1.18 -11.28 -17.02
CA MET A 39 -0.30 -11.61 -18.16
C MET A 39 -0.22 -13.12 -18.42
N LEU A 40 -0.17 -13.95 -17.36
CA LEU A 40 -0.26 -15.41 -17.53
C LEU A 40 -1.60 -15.86 -18.11
N THR A 41 -2.70 -15.18 -17.78
CA THR A 41 -4.03 -15.50 -18.34
C THR A 41 -4.03 -15.28 -19.85
N VAL A 42 -3.47 -14.16 -20.31
CA VAL A 42 -3.33 -13.88 -21.75
C VAL A 42 -2.44 -14.91 -22.43
N PHE A 43 -1.37 -15.35 -21.76
CA PHE A 43 -0.50 -16.42 -22.28
C PHE A 43 -1.21 -17.78 -22.33
N ALA A 44 -2.02 -18.14 -21.33
CA ALA A 44 -2.81 -19.37 -21.34
C ALA A 44 -3.89 -19.35 -22.43
N LEU A 45 -4.53 -18.19 -22.66
CA LEU A 45 -5.44 -17.99 -23.79
C LEU A 45 -4.72 -18.15 -25.14
N TYR A 46 -3.48 -17.68 -25.25
CA TYR A 46 -2.66 -17.86 -26.44
C TYR A 46 -2.37 -19.34 -26.75
N LEU A 47 -2.18 -20.17 -25.72
CA LEU A 47 -2.02 -21.62 -25.84
C LEU A 47 -3.36 -22.38 -26.02
N ASN A 48 -4.48 -21.66 -26.14
CA ASN A 48 -5.84 -22.22 -26.27
C ASN A 48 -6.33 -22.99 -25.01
N GLU A 49 -5.70 -22.79 -23.86
CA GLU A 49 -6.03 -23.44 -22.58
C GLU A 49 -7.06 -22.61 -21.79
N ILE A 50 -8.31 -22.66 -22.23
CA ILE A 50 -9.41 -21.84 -21.68
C ILE A 50 -9.70 -22.15 -20.20
N PHE A 51 -9.59 -23.41 -19.78
CA PHE A 51 -9.86 -23.79 -18.40
C PHE A 51 -8.81 -23.22 -17.44
N ALA A 52 -7.52 -23.35 -17.79
CA ALA A 52 -6.42 -22.79 -17.02
C ALA A 52 -6.50 -21.26 -16.97
N ALA A 53 -6.79 -20.61 -18.11
CA ALA A 53 -6.97 -19.16 -18.18
C ALA A 53 -8.08 -18.67 -17.23
N ARG A 54 -9.23 -19.36 -17.18
CA ARG A 54 -10.35 -18.98 -16.32
C ARG A 54 -10.00 -19.08 -14.82
N LEU A 55 -9.24 -20.11 -14.43
CA LEU A 55 -8.79 -20.29 -13.05
C LEU A 55 -7.81 -19.19 -12.62
N ILE A 56 -6.80 -18.90 -13.46
CA ILE A 56 -5.78 -17.87 -13.20
C ILE A 56 -6.41 -16.46 -13.21
N PHE A 57 -7.35 -16.21 -14.12
CA PHE A 57 -8.08 -14.95 -14.16
C PHE A 57 -8.90 -14.72 -12.89
N GLY A 58 -9.59 -15.75 -12.41
CA GLY A 58 -10.34 -15.69 -11.15
C GLY A 58 -9.43 -15.35 -9.96
N SER A 59 -8.27 -15.99 -9.85
CA SER A 59 -7.30 -15.68 -8.77
C SER A 59 -6.71 -14.27 -8.90
N CYS A 60 -6.46 -13.81 -10.12
CA CYS A 60 -6.02 -12.44 -10.40
C CYS A 60 -7.03 -11.41 -9.89
N CYS A 61 -8.31 -11.56 -10.24
CA CYS A 61 -9.37 -10.64 -9.83
C CYS A 61 -9.50 -10.55 -8.30
N LEU A 62 -9.44 -11.69 -7.60
CA LEU A 62 -9.50 -11.72 -6.14
C LEU A 62 -8.28 -11.01 -5.52
N SER A 63 -7.07 -11.28 -6.02
CA SER A 63 -5.84 -10.63 -5.54
C SER A 63 -5.89 -9.10 -5.74
N MET A 64 -6.33 -8.63 -6.90
CA MET A 64 -6.48 -7.20 -7.17
C MET A 64 -7.55 -6.55 -6.28
N MET A 65 -8.68 -7.22 -6.06
CA MET A 65 -9.75 -6.69 -5.23
C MET A 65 -9.31 -6.50 -3.78
N ILE A 66 -8.59 -7.48 -3.21
CA ILE A 66 -8.01 -7.37 -1.87
C ILE A 66 -7.00 -6.22 -1.82
N SER A 67 -6.11 -6.11 -2.82
CA SER A 67 -5.11 -5.03 -2.90
C SER A 67 -5.76 -3.64 -2.87
N ILE A 68 -6.85 -3.44 -3.60
CA ILE A 68 -7.54 -2.14 -3.67
C ILE A 68 -8.22 -1.78 -2.34
N VAL A 69 -8.84 -2.76 -1.67
CA VAL A 69 -9.47 -2.52 -0.36
C VAL A 69 -8.43 -2.13 0.69
N VAL A 70 -7.29 -2.82 0.74
CA VAL A 70 -6.18 -2.47 1.65
C VAL A 70 -5.62 -1.09 1.33
N PHE A 71 -5.41 -0.78 0.05
CA PHE A 71 -4.93 0.53 -0.41
C PHE A 71 -5.86 1.67 0.03
N MET A 72 -7.17 1.49 -0.13
CA MET A 72 -8.17 2.49 0.21
C MET A 72 -8.20 2.79 1.71
N ARG A 73 -8.04 1.76 2.55
CA ARG A 73 -7.93 1.93 4.02
C ARG A 73 -6.68 2.69 4.40
N GLU A 74 -5.55 2.40 3.77
CA GLU A 74 -4.28 3.12 3.97
C GLU A 74 -4.41 4.61 3.63
N ILE A 75 -5.05 4.95 2.51
CA ILE A 75 -5.28 6.36 2.14
C ILE A 75 -6.10 7.09 3.21
N GLN A 76 -7.14 6.45 3.75
CA GLN A 76 -7.97 7.06 4.80
C GLN A 76 -7.17 7.33 6.09
N VAL A 77 -6.39 6.34 6.54
CA VAL A 77 -5.54 6.47 7.74
C VAL A 77 -4.42 7.50 7.51
N SER A 78 -3.82 7.49 6.32
CA SER A 78 -2.81 8.46 5.88
C SER A 78 -3.30 9.90 6.00
N THR A 79 -4.46 10.19 5.43
CA THR A 79 -5.03 11.54 5.42
C THR A 79 -5.44 11.98 6.82
N ASN A 80 -5.98 11.08 7.64
CA ASN A 80 -6.32 11.37 9.03
C ASN A 80 -5.09 11.64 9.90
N ALA A 81 -4.01 10.88 9.74
CA ALA A 81 -2.76 11.10 10.47
C ALA A 81 -2.12 12.46 10.11
N LEU A 82 -2.16 12.84 8.83
CA LEU A 82 -1.66 14.15 8.39
C LEU A 82 -2.51 15.30 8.94
N LYS A 83 -3.84 15.14 8.97
CA LYS A 83 -4.76 16.14 9.53
C LYS A 83 -4.55 16.33 11.05
N LEU A 84 -4.33 15.27 11.80
CA LEU A 84 -4.02 15.34 13.23
C LEU A 84 -2.68 16.04 13.47
N HIS A 85 -1.66 15.72 12.65
CA HIS A 85 -0.33 16.32 12.76
C HIS A 85 -0.32 17.83 12.48
N MET A 86 -1.14 18.28 11.52
CA MET A 86 -1.33 19.71 11.25
C MET A 86 -2.13 20.40 12.36
N SER A 87 -3.14 19.73 12.91
CA SER A 87 -3.96 20.28 14.00
C SER A 87 -3.20 20.45 15.32
N ASP A 88 -2.24 19.59 15.64
CA ASP A 88 -1.39 19.74 16.84
C ASP A 88 -0.39 20.90 16.70
N MET A 89 -0.03 21.30 15.48
CA MET A 89 0.92 22.39 15.23
C MET A 89 0.26 23.79 15.29
N ASP A 90 -1.07 23.86 15.12
CA ASP A 90 -1.85 25.10 15.27
C ASP A 90 -2.31 25.37 16.72
N VAL A 91 -2.02 24.48 17.67
CA VAL A 91 -2.39 24.64 19.09
C VAL A 91 -1.14 25.00 19.91
N ASN A 92 -0.70 26.25 19.82
CA ASN A 92 0.04 27.00 20.84
C ASN A 92 0.26 28.44 20.30
N LEU A 93 -0.85 29.16 20.12
CA LEU A 93 -0.86 30.62 20.06
C LEU A 93 -1.68 31.12 21.25
N ASP A 94 -1.10 30.98 22.44
CA ASP A 94 -1.43 31.77 23.64
C ASP A 94 -0.13 32.19 24.32
#